data_AF-A0A9P9X7J6-F1
#
_entry.id   AF-A0A9P9X7J6-F1
#
_cell.length_a   1.000
_cell.length_b   1.000
_cell.length_c   1.000
_cell.angle_alpha   90.00
_cell.angle_beta   90.00
_cell.angle_gamma   90.00
#
_symmetry.space_group_name_H-M   'P 1'
#
loop_
_entity.id
_entity.type
_entity.pdbx_description
1 polymer ?
#
loop_
_entity_poly.entity_id
_entity_poly.type
_entity_poly.pdbx_seq_one_letter_code
_entity_poly.pdbx_strand_id
1 'polypeptide(L)'
;METTMPRRPHLELFNPDSAITKGASFVVFQQFPIEIRLLIWKHALQRHRMIHIILEKGTEQRQEDERIVDETDTLINSLGRRISGYHYKAIIETQRSLLPDLTRVNREARDAVSSFYSTQLPCRFRRDKHSETISIIRLNLDWDYLRVSHGKAHTIFFDFIHDLRAYDPKGRGLQHLVVEGSDYRTSTHNPSPLKHTFAEGPSLDAFRATAAKNLKSLWFKCTPRGARALNVLDWRRVHVFNYGVPVFPNFTFFDAPLPDPRVGIVRDLEKIGGTVYDPREGPLGWRKLLRDAGVRPEDVANRGQSRDLDVRIMYASSEEGSIRTREDAARVLHEEDFRWLGLQWWFHGWDTPAAGGRAGGERPAGCFSTASGLQAKRPEFDGPEVLAAAPRPALGFWLFPVEAFGGIPGVEEETSSWLKVKWIWDLSPHRPELALVDVC
;
A
#
# COMPACT_ATOMS: atom_id res chain seq x y z
N MET A 1 26.83 -23.65 30.95
CA MET A 1 25.69 -24.03 30.08
C MET A 1 25.09 -22.74 29.57
N GLU A 2 25.48 -22.31 28.36
CA GLU A 2 24.76 -21.25 27.66
C GLU A 2 23.40 -21.83 27.27
N THR A 3 22.36 -21.42 27.99
CA THR A 3 20.97 -21.62 27.59
C THR A 3 20.76 -20.83 26.29
N THR A 4 21.04 -21.48 25.16
CA THR A 4 20.63 -20.98 23.84
C THR A 4 19.11 -20.84 23.88
N MET A 5 18.64 -19.60 24.02
CA MET A 5 17.23 -19.27 23.91
C MET A 5 16.68 -19.94 22.65
N PRO A 6 15.52 -20.63 22.71
CA PRO A 6 14.94 -21.24 21.53
C PRO A 6 14.75 -20.17 20.47
N ARG A 7 15.25 -20.44 19.25
CA ARG A 7 15.04 -19.55 18.11
C ARG A 7 13.55 -19.27 17.98
N ARG A 8 13.21 -18.02 17.68
CA ARG A 8 11.83 -17.57 17.45
C ARG A 8 11.70 -17.18 15.97
N PRO A 9 11.50 -18.14 15.05
CA PRO A 9 11.45 -17.86 13.62
C PRO A 9 10.43 -16.79 13.26
N HIS A 10 9.31 -16.74 13.99
CA HIS A 10 8.25 -15.78 13.78
C HIS A 10 8.60 -14.32 14.11
N LEU A 11 9.80 -14.05 14.65
CA LEU A 11 10.37 -12.71 14.84
C LEU A 11 11.51 -12.41 13.85
N GLU A 12 11.97 -13.42 13.11
CA GLU A 12 13.04 -13.29 12.13
C GLU A 12 12.45 -12.99 10.75
N LEU A 13 12.89 -11.90 10.12
CA LEU A 13 12.39 -11.52 8.80
C LEU A 13 12.78 -12.54 7.73
N PHE A 14 11.81 -12.90 6.88
CA PHE A 14 11.98 -13.77 5.73
C PHE A 14 12.85 -13.13 4.64
N ASN A 15 12.85 -11.79 4.54
CA ASN A 15 13.57 -11.05 3.52
C ASN A 15 15.07 -11.39 3.56
N PRO A 16 15.73 -11.47 2.38
CA PRO A 16 17.17 -11.71 2.30
C PRO A 16 17.91 -10.66 3.14
N ASP A 17 19.00 -11.09 3.77
CA ASP A 17 19.80 -10.20 4.61
C ASP A 17 20.73 -9.34 3.73
N SER A 18 20.57 -8.03 3.79
CA SER A 18 21.41 -7.08 3.05
C SER A 18 22.84 -7.03 3.58
N ALA A 19 23.09 -7.51 4.82
CA ALA A 19 24.45 -7.64 5.35
C ALA A 19 25.30 -8.64 4.56
N ILE A 20 24.68 -9.67 3.95
CA ILE A 20 25.37 -10.65 3.11
C ILE A 20 25.93 -9.99 1.83
N THR A 21 25.30 -8.92 1.35
CA THR A 21 25.70 -8.21 0.12
C THR A 21 26.51 -6.93 0.37
N LYS A 22 26.43 -6.32 1.55
CA LYS A 22 27.16 -5.06 1.88
C LYS A 22 28.70 -5.16 1.79
N GLY A 23 29.28 -6.37 1.75
CA GLY A 23 30.72 -6.59 1.62
C GLY A 23 31.23 -7.00 0.22
N ALA A 24 30.33 -7.27 -0.73
CA ALA A 24 30.73 -7.77 -2.04
C ALA A 24 31.12 -6.62 -2.98
N SER A 25 32.42 -6.44 -3.22
CA SER A 25 32.92 -5.53 -4.25
C SER A 25 33.18 -6.29 -5.56
N PHE A 26 32.73 -5.72 -6.69
CA PHE A 26 32.97 -6.30 -8.01
C PHE A 26 33.94 -5.43 -8.81
N VAL A 27 35.23 -5.58 -8.51
CA VAL A 27 36.32 -4.71 -9.03
C VAL A 27 36.51 -4.79 -10.54
N VAL A 28 36.06 -5.88 -11.17
CA VAL A 28 36.20 -6.11 -12.63
C VAL A 28 35.16 -5.34 -13.44
N PHE A 29 34.17 -4.69 -12.79
CA PHE A 29 33.10 -3.96 -13.48
C PHE A 29 33.61 -2.99 -14.56
N GLN A 30 34.68 -2.25 -14.27
CA GLN A 30 35.26 -1.26 -15.18
C GLN A 30 35.94 -1.87 -16.40
N GLN A 31 36.29 -3.16 -16.37
CA GLN A 31 36.96 -3.86 -17.46
C GLN A 31 35.96 -4.36 -18.51
N PHE A 32 34.66 -4.32 -18.22
CA PHE A 32 33.65 -4.72 -19.19
C PHE A 32 33.51 -3.71 -20.33
N PRO A 33 33.22 -4.19 -21.56
CA PRO A 33 32.78 -3.34 -22.66
C PRO A 33 31.62 -2.44 -22.23
N ILE A 34 31.53 -1.24 -22.81
CA ILE A 34 30.55 -0.23 -22.41
C ILE A 34 29.11 -0.74 -22.57
N GLU A 35 28.86 -1.58 -23.58
CA GLU A 35 27.56 -2.20 -23.84
C GLU A 35 27.11 -3.07 -22.67
N ILE A 36 28.04 -3.86 -22.11
CA ILE A 36 27.77 -4.74 -20.97
C ILE A 36 27.54 -3.90 -19.70
N ARG A 37 28.34 -2.87 -19.46
CA ARG A 37 28.17 -1.98 -18.30
C ARG A 37 26.81 -1.27 -18.33
N LEU A 38 26.39 -0.80 -19.50
CA LEU A 38 25.07 -0.20 -19.72
C LEU A 38 23.92 -1.20 -19.50
N LEU A 39 24.06 -2.46 -19.95
CA LEU A 39 23.07 -3.50 -19.68
C LEU A 39 22.95 -3.79 -18.19
N ILE A 40 24.06 -3.84 -17.45
CA ILE A 40 24.06 -4.02 -16.00
C ILE A 40 23.33 -2.86 -15.31
N TRP A 41 23.63 -1.61 -15.68
CA TRP A 41 22.91 -0.46 -15.12
C TRP A 41 21.42 -0.50 -15.41
N LYS A 42 21.05 -0.81 -16.65
CA LYS A 42 19.64 -0.94 -17.03
C LYS A 42 18.96 -2.04 -16.22
N HIS A 43 19.60 -3.18 -16.04
CA HIS A 43 19.07 -4.28 -15.26
C HIS A 43 18.90 -3.91 -13.78
N ALA A 44 19.88 -3.22 -13.19
CA ALA A 44 19.80 -2.76 -11.80
C ALA A 44 18.65 -1.75 -11.55
N LEU A 45 18.19 -1.06 -12.60
CA LEU A 45 17.05 -0.13 -12.55
C LEU A 45 15.70 -0.81 -12.75
N GLN A 46 15.67 -2.05 -13.26
CA GLN A 46 14.45 -2.83 -13.51
C GLN A 46 13.86 -3.42 -12.22
N ARG A 47 13.59 -2.55 -11.25
CA ARG A 47 12.89 -2.87 -10.01
C ARG A 47 11.67 -1.97 -9.87
N HIS A 48 10.59 -2.52 -9.31
CA HIS A 48 9.40 -1.73 -9.05
C HIS A 48 9.63 -0.87 -7.82
N ARG A 49 8.96 0.28 -7.79
CA ARG A 49 8.85 1.10 -6.58
C ARG A 49 7.44 1.61 -6.41
N MET A 50 6.98 1.69 -5.17
CA MET A 50 5.70 2.31 -4.83
C MET A 50 5.94 3.70 -4.28
N ILE A 51 5.29 4.70 -4.87
CA ILE A 51 5.42 6.09 -4.49
C ILE A 51 4.06 6.59 -4.03
N HIS A 52 3.98 7.04 -2.78
CA HIS A 52 2.77 7.64 -2.24
C HIS A 52 2.71 9.12 -2.60
N ILE A 53 1.65 9.49 -3.32
CA ILE A 53 1.33 10.86 -3.73
C ILE A 53 0.00 11.24 -3.09
N ILE A 54 0.03 12.26 -2.25
CA ILE A 54 -1.15 12.85 -1.64
C ILE A 54 -1.54 14.06 -2.48
N LEU A 55 -2.79 14.08 -2.96
CA LEU A 55 -3.35 15.20 -3.71
C LEU A 55 -4.19 16.06 -2.76
N GLU A 56 -3.77 17.30 -2.58
CA GLU A 56 -4.49 18.31 -1.80
C GLU A 56 -5.02 19.40 -2.73
N LYS A 57 -6.15 20.03 -2.38
CA LYS A 57 -6.67 21.19 -3.12
C LYS A 57 -5.70 22.36 -3.00
N GLY A 58 -5.42 23.03 -4.11
CA GLY A 58 -4.66 24.27 -4.13
C GLY A 58 -5.42 25.36 -3.38
N THR A 59 -4.78 25.97 -2.39
CA THR A 59 -5.24 27.25 -1.82
C THR A 59 -4.78 28.34 -2.77
N GLU A 60 -5.71 29.00 -3.44
CA GLU A 60 -5.43 30.22 -4.20
C GLU A 60 -4.95 31.31 -3.24
N GLN A 61 -3.64 31.39 -3.03
CA GLN A 61 -2.98 32.61 -2.57
C GLN A 61 -2.44 33.32 -3.82
N ARG A 62 -3.34 33.76 -4.68
CA ARG A 62 -3.08 34.97 -5.45
C ARG A 62 -3.94 36.03 -4.78
N GLN A 63 -3.27 36.97 -4.13
CA GLN A 63 -3.83 38.29 -3.90
C GLN A 63 -4.53 38.72 -5.19
N GLU A 64 -5.75 39.23 -5.04
CA GLU A 64 -6.47 40.00 -6.02
C GLU A 64 -5.61 41.21 -6.45
N ASP A 65 -4.61 40.97 -7.29
CA ASP A 65 -4.24 41.97 -8.28
C ASP A 65 -5.17 41.72 -9.45
N GLU A 66 -6.20 42.56 -9.51
CA GLU A 66 -7.08 42.78 -10.65
C GLU A 66 -6.23 43.03 -11.90
N ARG A 67 -5.75 41.95 -12.51
CA ARG A 67 -5.53 41.90 -13.94
C ARG A 67 -6.62 40.99 -14.45
N ILE A 68 -7.45 41.55 -15.31
CA ILE A 68 -8.26 40.84 -16.29
C ILE A 68 -7.29 39.92 -17.03
N VAL A 69 -7.08 38.70 -16.49
CA VAL A 69 -6.33 37.66 -17.16
C VAL A 69 -7.37 36.87 -17.91
N ASP A 70 -7.35 37.10 -19.21
CA ASP A 70 -8.11 36.41 -20.24
C ASP A 70 -8.28 34.91 -19.94
N GLU A 71 -9.47 34.36 -20.17
CA GLU A 71 -9.88 32.96 -19.95
C GLU A 71 -9.12 31.94 -20.83
N THR A 72 -7.96 32.29 -21.38
CA THR A 72 -7.21 31.51 -22.37
C THR A 72 -5.71 31.39 -22.12
N ASP A 73 -5.22 31.72 -20.92
CA ASP A 73 -3.81 31.45 -20.59
C ASP A 73 -3.63 29.96 -20.23
N THR A 74 -3.70 29.10 -21.25
CA THR A 74 -3.47 27.66 -21.11
C THR A 74 -2.06 27.46 -20.57
N LEU A 75 -1.96 26.95 -19.35
CA LEU A 75 -0.66 26.63 -18.76
C LEU A 75 0.00 25.53 -19.59
N ILE A 76 1.22 25.80 -20.04
CA ILE A 76 2.02 24.90 -20.87
C ILE A 76 3.23 24.44 -20.07
N ASN A 77 3.51 23.14 -20.08
CA ASN A 77 4.67 22.58 -19.41
C ASN A 77 5.96 22.68 -20.25
N SER A 78 7.08 22.24 -19.68
CA SER A 78 8.39 22.23 -20.37
C SER A 78 8.45 21.38 -21.65
N LEU A 79 7.44 20.54 -21.90
CA LEU A 79 7.29 19.74 -23.12
C LEU A 79 6.36 20.39 -24.16
N GLY A 80 5.90 21.63 -23.93
CA GLY A 80 4.99 22.33 -24.83
C GLY A 80 3.55 21.83 -24.76
N ARG A 81 3.17 21.07 -23.73
CA ARG A 81 1.85 20.46 -23.58
C ARG A 81 1.01 21.17 -22.53
N ARG A 82 -0.30 21.22 -22.77
CA ARG A 82 -1.27 21.84 -21.86
C ARG A 82 -1.39 21.04 -20.56
N ILE A 83 -1.52 21.75 -19.44
CA ILE A 83 -1.77 21.20 -18.11
C ILE A 83 -3.02 21.84 -17.49
N SER A 84 -3.63 21.15 -16.53
CA SER A 84 -4.88 21.51 -15.85
C SER A 84 -4.75 22.74 -14.94
N GLY A 85 -3.52 23.06 -14.50
CA GLY A 85 -3.19 24.27 -13.74
C GLY A 85 -2.87 24.03 -12.26
N TYR A 86 -3.01 25.07 -11.43
CA TYR A 86 -2.54 25.06 -10.02
C TYR A 86 -3.62 24.71 -9.00
N HIS A 87 -4.70 24.05 -9.43
CA HIS A 87 -5.86 23.75 -8.58
C HIS A 87 -5.62 22.59 -7.60
N TYR A 88 -4.49 21.90 -7.71
CA TYR A 88 -4.06 20.88 -6.75
C TYR A 88 -2.56 20.94 -6.46
N LYS A 89 -2.17 20.30 -5.35
CA LYS A 89 -0.80 20.08 -4.93
C LYS A 89 -0.55 18.57 -4.87
N ALA A 90 0.44 18.09 -5.61
CA ALA A 90 0.97 16.73 -5.45
C ALA A 90 2.06 16.74 -4.38
N ILE A 91 1.81 16.06 -3.26
CA ILE A 91 2.70 16.01 -2.10
C ILE A 91 3.24 14.60 -1.92
N ILE A 92 4.53 14.49 -1.65
CA ILE A 92 5.19 13.24 -1.33
C ILE A 92 5.77 13.36 0.08
N GLU A 93 5.31 12.47 0.95
CA GLU A 93 5.80 12.34 2.32
C GLU A 93 6.90 11.30 2.36
N THR A 94 8.13 11.73 2.06
CA THR A 94 9.30 10.85 2.15
C THR A 94 10.50 11.56 2.72
N GLN A 95 11.20 10.85 3.60
CA GLN A 95 12.52 11.24 4.09
C GLN A 95 13.64 10.50 3.34
N ARG A 96 13.29 9.52 2.48
CA ARG A 96 14.25 8.73 1.69
C ARG A 96 14.40 9.25 0.27
N SER A 97 15.57 8.97 -0.33
CA SER A 97 15.78 9.19 -1.76
C SER A 97 14.80 8.32 -2.55
N LEU A 98 14.03 8.94 -3.44
CA LEU A 98 13.16 8.20 -4.36
C LEU A 98 13.96 7.55 -5.50
N LEU A 99 15.17 8.02 -5.76
CA LEU A 99 16.04 7.49 -6.80
C LEU A 99 17.07 6.52 -6.20
N PRO A 100 17.46 5.48 -6.95
CA PRO A 100 18.52 4.59 -6.54
C PRO A 100 19.85 5.33 -6.30
N ASP A 101 20.66 4.78 -5.40
CA ASP A 101 22.01 5.30 -5.09
C ASP A 101 22.96 5.27 -6.30
N LEU A 102 22.58 4.56 -7.37
CA LEU A 102 23.26 4.54 -8.67
C LEU A 102 23.54 5.94 -9.23
N THR A 103 22.73 6.94 -8.89
CA THR A 103 22.95 8.35 -9.28
C THR A 103 24.29 8.93 -8.80
N ARG A 104 24.88 8.36 -7.76
CA ARG A 104 26.12 8.81 -7.11
C ARG A 104 27.36 8.05 -7.55
N VAL A 105 27.21 6.94 -8.27
CA VAL A 105 28.34 6.04 -8.61
C VAL A 105 29.28 6.68 -9.64
N ASN A 106 28.79 6.99 -10.84
CA ASN A 106 29.55 7.66 -11.90
C ASN A 106 28.60 8.34 -12.90
N ARG A 107 29.17 8.99 -13.92
CA ARG A 107 28.40 9.69 -14.95
C ARG A 107 27.49 8.74 -15.75
N GLU A 108 28.02 7.59 -16.16
CA GLU A 108 27.27 6.60 -16.96
C GLU A 108 26.04 6.06 -16.22
N ALA A 109 26.18 5.72 -14.95
CA ALA A 109 25.07 5.27 -14.11
C ALA A 109 24.02 6.38 -13.92
N ARG A 110 24.47 7.63 -13.74
CA ARG A 110 23.57 8.79 -13.62
C ARG A 110 22.79 9.06 -14.91
N ASP A 111 23.44 8.92 -16.06
CA ASP A 111 22.81 9.09 -17.38
C ASP A 111 21.80 7.95 -17.62
N ALA A 112 22.14 6.71 -17.24
CA ALA A 112 21.23 5.57 -17.29
C ALA A 112 19.98 5.78 -16.40
N VAL A 113 20.17 6.24 -15.15
CA VAL A 113 19.06 6.57 -14.24
C VAL A 113 18.17 7.67 -14.84
N SER A 114 18.78 8.72 -15.38
CA SER A 114 18.04 9.88 -15.94
C SER A 114 17.23 9.50 -17.18
N SER A 115 17.76 8.60 -18.01
CA SER A 115 17.06 8.06 -19.18
C SER A 115 15.93 7.11 -18.77
N PHE A 116 16.15 6.30 -17.73
CA PHE A 116 15.16 5.35 -17.22
C PHE A 116 13.96 6.08 -16.58
N TYR A 117 14.21 7.03 -15.67
CA TYR A 117 13.18 7.87 -15.04
C TYR A 117 12.97 9.17 -15.82
N SER A 118 12.45 9.03 -17.04
CA SER A 118 12.33 10.11 -18.02
C SER A 118 11.24 11.15 -17.69
N THR A 119 10.20 10.74 -16.98
CA THR A 119 9.04 11.62 -16.69
C THR A 119 9.39 12.53 -15.52
N GLN A 120 9.25 13.85 -15.71
CA GLN A 120 9.57 14.86 -14.70
C GLN A 120 8.30 15.57 -14.30
N LEU A 121 7.87 15.38 -13.05
CA LEU A 121 6.65 15.98 -12.52
C LEU A 121 6.99 16.95 -11.38
N PRO A 122 6.53 18.21 -11.42
CA PRO A 122 6.63 19.11 -10.28
C PRO A 122 5.81 18.59 -9.10
N CYS A 123 6.41 18.56 -7.91
CA CYS A 123 5.76 18.08 -6.69
C CYS A 123 6.32 18.77 -5.44
N ARG A 124 5.60 18.65 -4.33
CA ARG A 124 6.02 19.13 -3.02
C ARG A 124 6.53 17.98 -2.18
N PHE A 125 7.73 18.13 -1.64
CA PHE A 125 8.30 17.19 -0.69
C PHE A 125 8.08 17.69 0.72
N ARG A 126 7.36 16.91 1.51
CA ARG A 126 7.05 17.19 2.91
C ARG A 126 7.89 16.26 3.78
N ARG A 127 8.89 16.80 4.49
CA ARG A 127 9.76 16.01 5.39
C ARG A 127 9.24 15.99 6.83
N ASP A 128 8.62 17.09 7.23
CA ASP A 128 7.93 17.29 8.50
C ASP A 128 6.65 18.12 8.25
N LYS A 129 5.85 18.35 9.30
CA LYS A 129 4.58 19.08 9.17
C LYS A 129 4.73 20.56 8.77
N HIS A 130 5.96 21.11 8.80
CA HIS A 130 6.20 22.56 8.73
C HIS A 130 7.09 22.96 7.54
N SER A 131 7.73 22.01 6.86
CA SER A 131 8.61 22.24 5.71
C SER A 131 8.12 21.50 4.47
N GLU A 132 7.66 22.29 3.50
CA GLU A 132 7.40 21.83 2.14
C GLU A 132 8.42 22.45 1.21
N THR A 133 9.07 21.61 0.40
CA THR A 133 9.98 22.07 -0.65
C THR A 133 9.43 21.70 -2.01
N ILE A 134 9.38 22.66 -2.93
CA ILE A 134 8.98 22.41 -4.31
C ILE A 134 10.19 21.82 -5.03
N SER A 135 10.02 20.66 -5.64
CA SER A 135 11.06 20.01 -6.45
C SER A 135 10.42 19.15 -7.55
N ILE A 136 11.25 18.43 -8.29
CA ILE A 136 10.82 17.58 -9.39
C ILE A 136 11.00 16.12 -8.97
N ILE A 137 9.92 15.34 -9.04
CA ILE A 137 10.01 13.89 -8.99
C ILE A 137 10.28 13.36 -10.39
N ARG A 138 11.26 12.46 -10.48
CA ARG A 138 11.55 11.68 -11.69
C ARG A 138 10.85 10.34 -11.61
N LEU A 139 10.08 9.99 -12.64
CA LEU A 139 9.21 8.82 -12.73
C LEU A 139 9.51 7.98 -13.97
N ASN A 140 9.25 6.68 -13.86
CA ASN A 140 9.16 5.73 -14.97
C ASN A 140 7.79 5.05 -14.89
N LEU A 141 6.85 5.52 -15.71
CA LEU A 141 5.45 5.09 -15.66
C LEU A 141 5.21 3.62 -16.11
N ASP A 142 6.24 2.91 -16.57
CA ASP A 142 6.18 1.45 -16.81
C ASP A 142 6.52 0.60 -15.59
N TRP A 143 7.21 1.18 -14.59
CA TRP A 143 7.80 0.44 -13.47
C TRP A 143 7.29 0.94 -12.12
N ASP A 144 6.95 2.22 -12.04
CA ASP A 144 6.51 2.87 -10.81
C ASP A 144 5.03 2.62 -10.57
N TYR A 145 4.72 2.16 -9.36
CA TYR A 145 3.37 2.08 -8.82
C TYR A 145 3.07 3.37 -8.09
N LEU A 146 2.10 4.15 -8.59
CA LEU A 146 1.67 5.36 -7.91
C LEU A 146 0.54 5.01 -6.95
N ARG A 147 0.80 5.12 -5.64
CA ARG A 147 -0.24 5.12 -4.61
C ARG A 147 -0.78 6.54 -4.51
N VAL A 148 -2.02 6.76 -4.94
CA VAL A 148 -2.59 8.10 -4.97
C VAL A 148 -3.69 8.21 -3.92
N SER A 149 -3.54 9.16 -3.00
CA SER A 149 -4.59 9.52 -2.04
C SER A 149 -5.17 10.87 -2.43
N HIS A 150 -6.48 10.95 -2.63
CA HIS A 150 -7.16 12.20 -3.03
C HIS A 150 -8.44 12.47 -2.24
N GLY A 151 -8.75 11.63 -1.24
CA GLY A 151 -10.01 11.71 -0.50
C GLY A 151 -11.20 11.63 -1.46
N LYS A 152 -12.22 12.45 -1.24
CA LYS A 152 -13.43 12.49 -2.08
C LYS A 152 -13.33 13.45 -3.29
N ALA A 153 -12.15 13.98 -3.59
CA ALA A 153 -11.97 14.99 -4.64
C ALA A 153 -11.57 14.37 -5.99
N HIS A 154 -12.51 13.67 -6.64
CA HIS A 154 -12.25 12.99 -7.92
C HIS A 154 -11.79 13.93 -9.05
N THR A 155 -12.21 15.19 -9.05
CA THR A 155 -11.80 16.17 -10.07
C THR A 155 -10.29 16.42 -10.04
N ILE A 156 -9.73 16.60 -8.84
CA ILE A 156 -8.28 16.76 -8.63
C ILE A 156 -7.51 15.52 -9.11
N PHE A 157 -8.08 14.33 -8.91
CA PHE A 157 -7.48 13.11 -9.41
C PHE A 157 -7.46 13.07 -10.95
N PHE A 158 -8.52 13.50 -11.62
CA PHE A 158 -8.55 13.56 -13.09
C PHE A 158 -7.56 14.58 -13.64
N ASP A 159 -7.46 15.75 -13.01
CA ASP A 159 -6.48 16.80 -13.32
C ASP A 159 -5.05 16.27 -13.19
N PHE A 160 -4.76 15.55 -12.11
CA PHE A 160 -3.47 14.89 -11.90
C PHE A 160 -3.14 13.87 -13.00
N ILE A 161 -4.09 13.03 -13.40
CA ILE A 161 -3.88 12.05 -14.48
C ILE A 161 -3.61 12.73 -15.82
N HIS A 162 -4.32 13.82 -16.12
CA HIS A 162 -4.08 14.63 -17.31
C HIS A 162 -2.68 15.22 -17.32
N ASP A 163 -2.27 15.84 -16.21
CA ASP A 163 -0.95 16.45 -16.11
C ASP A 163 0.16 15.41 -16.15
N LEU A 164 0.00 14.28 -15.46
CA LEU A 164 0.97 13.18 -15.50
C LEU A 164 1.20 12.69 -16.93
N ARG A 165 0.15 12.63 -17.74
CA ARG A 165 0.24 12.31 -19.16
C ARG A 165 0.90 13.43 -19.96
N ALA A 166 0.60 14.69 -19.66
CA ALA A 166 1.25 15.83 -20.30
C ALA A 166 2.76 15.86 -20.02
N TYR A 167 3.19 15.49 -18.81
CA TYR A 167 4.61 15.43 -18.42
C TYR A 167 5.33 14.15 -18.87
N ASP A 168 4.64 13.14 -19.40
CA ASP A 168 5.24 11.90 -19.89
C ASP A 168 5.82 12.05 -21.31
N PRO A 169 7.15 12.06 -21.50
CA PRO A 169 7.75 12.20 -22.82
C PRO A 169 7.33 11.07 -23.78
N LYS A 170 7.06 9.87 -23.25
CA LYS A 170 6.69 8.68 -24.02
C LYS A 170 5.20 8.62 -24.35
N GLY A 171 4.39 9.49 -23.74
CA GLY A 171 2.95 9.61 -24.01
C GLY A 171 2.11 8.38 -23.63
N ARG A 172 2.63 7.49 -22.79
CA ARG A 172 1.96 6.27 -22.32
C ARG A 172 1.02 6.54 -21.15
N GLY A 173 1.34 7.52 -20.31
CA GLY A 173 0.58 7.83 -19.10
C GLY A 173 0.73 6.75 -18.02
N LEU A 174 -0.12 6.82 -17.00
CA LEU A 174 -0.09 5.92 -15.85
C LEU A 174 -0.45 4.48 -16.23
N GLN A 175 0.36 3.51 -15.78
CA GLN A 175 0.11 2.08 -16.01
C GLN A 175 -0.16 1.28 -14.73
N HIS A 176 0.40 1.69 -13.60
CA HIS A 176 0.30 0.97 -12.33
C HIS A 176 -0.21 1.91 -11.24
N LEU A 177 -1.45 1.65 -10.79
CA LEU A 177 -2.14 2.47 -9.80
C LEU A 177 -2.41 1.65 -8.54
N VAL A 178 -2.12 2.24 -7.38
CA VAL A 178 -2.53 1.72 -6.08
C VAL A 178 -3.49 2.74 -5.46
N VAL A 179 -4.65 2.27 -5.04
CA VAL A 179 -5.70 3.12 -4.47
C VAL A 179 -5.95 2.78 -3.01
N GLU A 180 -6.30 3.78 -2.22
CA GLU A 180 -6.70 3.57 -0.83
C GLU A 180 -8.20 3.30 -0.72
N GLY A 181 -8.59 2.36 0.15
CA GLY A 181 -10.01 2.06 0.38
C GLY A 181 -10.83 3.26 0.86
N SER A 182 -10.20 4.28 1.47
CA SER A 182 -10.88 5.51 1.90
C SER A 182 -11.38 6.39 0.76
N ASP A 183 -10.74 6.35 -0.40
CA ASP A 183 -11.03 7.26 -1.52
C ASP A 183 -12.31 6.87 -2.27
N TYR A 184 -12.77 5.64 -2.10
CA TYR A 184 -13.90 5.04 -2.81
C TYR A 184 -15.10 4.73 -1.91
N ARG A 185 -15.11 5.28 -0.69
CA ARG A 185 -16.19 5.04 0.28
C ARG A 185 -17.54 5.52 -0.24
N THR A 186 -18.48 4.60 -0.39
CA THR A 186 -19.91 4.91 -0.36
C THR A 186 -20.32 5.06 1.10
N SER A 187 -20.82 6.24 1.51
CA SER A 187 -21.31 6.44 2.88
C SER A 187 -22.39 5.40 3.18
N THR A 188 -22.11 4.46 4.09
CA THR A 188 -23.08 3.45 4.55
C THR A 188 -24.32 4.07 5.21
N HIS A 189 -24.26 5.36 5.56
CA HIS A 189 -25.35 6.12 6.19
C HIS A 189 -26.13 7.02 5.22
N ASN A 190 -25.79 7.09 3.94
CA ASN A 190 -26.59 7.81 2.94
C ASN A 190 -26.90 6.90 1.74
N PRO A 191 -28.13 6.36 1.65
CA PRO A 191 -28.53 5.41 0.61
C PRO A 191 -28.76 6.04 -0.77
N SER A 192 -28.51 7.33 -0.96
CA SER A 192 -28.64 7.99 -2.26
C SER A 192 -27.29 8.01 -2.99
N PRO A 193 -27.09 7.22 -4.05
CA PRO A 193 -26.00 7.48 -4.97
C PRO A 193 -26.44 8.70 -5.80
N LEU A 194 -26.06 9.91 -5.38
CA LEU A 194 -25.99 11.01 -6.34
C LEU A 194 -25.06 10.52 -7.45
N LYS A 195 -25.62 10.26 -8.63
CA LYS A 195 -24.84 10.02 -9.84
C LYS A 195 -23.92 11.23 -10.00
N HIS A 196 -22.62 11.01 -9.89
CA HIS A 196 -21.67 12.10 -10.06
C HIS A 196 -21.56 12.39 -11.55
N THR A 197 -22.19 13.47 -12.00
CA THR A 197 -21.94 13.98 -13.36
C THR A 197 -20.67 14.82 -13.29
N PHE A 198 -19.59 14.32 -13.88
CA PHE A 198 -18.35 15.06 -14.01
C PHE A 198 -18.43 16.03 -15.20
N ALA A 199 -17.80 17.20 -15.07
CA ALA A 199 -17.70 18.14 -16.18
C ALA A 199 -16.85 17.53 -17.29
N GLU A 200 -17.31 17.63 -18.53
CA GLU A 200 -16.56 17.20 -19.71
C GLU A 200 -15.33 18.08 -19.90
N GLY A 201 -14.22 17.47 -20.33
CA GLY A 201 -12.97 18.20 -20.57
C GLY A 201 -11.72 17.31 -20.63
N PRO A 202 -10.56 17.91 -20.89
CA PRO A 202 -9.30 17.18 -21.10
C PRO A 202 -8.92 16.26 -19.94
N SER A 203 -9.23 16.66 -18.70
CA SER A 203 -8.97 15.88 -17.49
C SER A 203 -9.77 14.59 -17.43
N LEU A 204 -11.09 14.67 -17.70
CA LEU A 204 -11.95 13.50 -17.72
C LEU A 204 -11.60 12.56 -18.88
N ASP A 205 -11.26 13.11 -20.05
CA ASP A 205 -10.81 12.32 -21.21
C ASP A 205 -9.48 11.61 -20.96
N ALA A 206 -8.54 12.27 -20.30
CA ALA A 206 -7.28 11.65 -19.89
C ALA A 206 -7.51 10.50 -18.90
N PHE A 207 -8.43 10.68 -17.94
CA PHE A 207 -8.84 9.62 -17.03
C PHE A 207 -9.48 8.44 -17.78
N ARG A 208 -10.49 8.69 -18.63
CA ARG A 208 -11.15 7.66 -19.44
C ARG A 208 -10.16 6.85 -20.27
N ALA A 209 -9.25 7.54 -20.96
CA ALA A 209 -8.21 6.89 -21.76
C ALA A 209 -7.26 6.06 -20.90
N THR A 210 -6.88 6.56 -19.72
CA THR A 210 -6.01 5.86 -18.79
C THR A 210 -6.66 4.59 -18.25
N ALA A 211 -7.89 4.71 -17.74
CA ALA A 211 -8.66 3.61 -17.19
C ALA A 211 -8.98 2.54 -18.24
N ALA A 212 -9.36 2.94 -19.46
CA ALA A 212 -9.79 2.02 -20.50
C ALA A 212 -8.62 1.39 -21.29
N LYS A 213 -7.45 2.04 -21.40
CA LYS A 213 -6.38 1.58 -22.31
C LYS A 213 -4.99 1.48 -21.68
N ASN A 214 -4.63 2.35 -20.74
CA ASN A 214 -3.24 2.47 -20.29
C ASN A 214 -2.92 1.67 -19.04
N LEU A 215 -3.88 1.54 -18.11
CA LEU A 215 -3.69 0.76 -16.90
C LEU A 215 -3.42 -0.71 -17.23
N LYS A 216 -2.37 -1.24 -16.60
CA LYS A 216 -1.95 -2.65 -16.58
C LYS A 216 -2.19 -3.29 -15.22
N SER A 217 -2.03 -2.52 -14.13
CA SER A 217 -2.25 -3.01 -12.77
C SER A 217 -3.03 -1.98 -11.95
N LEU A 218 -3.99 -2.47 -11.17
CA LEU A 218 -4.78 -1.70 -10.22
C LEU A 218 -4.87 -2.46 -8.90
N TRP A 219 -4.25 -1.94 -7.85
CA TRP A 219 -4.25 -2.59 -6.54
C TRP A 219 -5.02 -1.78 -5.51
N PHE A 220 -5.89 -2.47 -4.77
CA PHE A 220 -6.64 -1.88 -3.66
C PHE A 220 -5.91 -2.15 -2.35
N LYS A 221 -5.43 -1.08 -1.71
CA LYS A 221 -4.70 -1.15 -0.44
C LYS A 221 -5.65 -1.49 0.71
N CYS A 222 -5.41 -2.64 1.34
CA CYS A 222 -6.12 -3.16 2.50
C CYS A 222 -5.08 -3.50 3.59
N THR A 223 -4.64 -2.49 4.34
CA THR A 223 -3.56 -2.65 5.33
C THR A 223 -4.06 -2.30 6.74
N PRO A 224 -4.70 -3.24 7.46
CA PRO A 224 -5.18 -2.98 8.81
C PRO A 224 -4.01 -2.82 9.78
N ARG A 225 -4.18 -1.96 10.78
CA ARG A 225 -3.24 -1.90 11.90
C ARG A 225 -3.42 -3.15 12.77
N GLY A 226 -2.31 -3.79 13.15
CA GLY A 226 -2.37 -4.98 14.00
C GLY A 226 -2.99 -6.20 13.31
N ALA A 227 -2.91 -6.29 11.98
CA ALA A 227 -3.47 -7.40 11.19
C ALA A 227 -2.94 -8.80 11.60
N ARG A 228 -1.79 -8.81 12.27
CA ARG A 228 -1.14 -10.00 12.83
C ARG A 228 -1.78 -10.47 14.13
N ALA A 229 -2.40 -9.60 14.92
CA ALA A 229 -2.91 -9.92 16.26
C ALA A 229 -4.43 -9.70 16.32
N LEU A 230 -5.18 -10.71 15.88
CA LEU A 230 -6.65 -10.66 15.89
C LEU A 230 -7.16 -11.04 17.27
N ASN A 231 -7.30 -10.07 18.16
CA ASN A 231 -7.76 -10.31 19.53
C ASN A 231 -9.28 -10.18 19.69
N VAL A 232 -9.83 -10.80 20.74
CA VAL A 232 -11.27 -10.80 21.02
C VAL A 232 -11.85 -9.43 21.38
N LEU A 233 -11.04 -8.47 21.84
CA LEU A 233 -11.53 -7.12 22.17
C LEU A 233 -11.87 -6.34 20.89
N ASP A 234 -11.01 -6.45 19.88
CA ASP A 234 -11.16 -5.77 18.60
C ASP A 234 -12.04 -6.57 17.63
N TRP A 235 -11.91 -7.90 17.63
CA TRP A 235 -12.51 -8.80 16.62
C TRP A 235 -13.70 -9.62 17.13
N ARG A 236 -14.05 -9.52 18.43
CA ARG A 236 -15.19 -10.13 19.15
C ARG A 236 -15.36 -11.65 19.11
N ARG A 237 -14.92 -12.32 18.04
CA ARG A 237 -15.20 -13.73 17.73
C ARG A 237 -13.94 -14.54 17.41
N VAL A 238 -12.78 -13.89 17.37
CA VAL A 238 -11.50 -14.56 17.09
C VAL A 238 -10.43 -14.04 18.01
N HIS A 239 -9.53 -14.96 18.35
CA HIS A 239 -8.33 -14.73 19.13
C HIS A 239 -7.20 -15.55 18.50
N VAL A 240 -6.52 -14.99 17.50
CA VAL A 240 -5.45 -15.66 16.73
C VAL A 240 -4.31 -14.71 16.40
N PHE A 241 -3.09 -15.24 16.38
CA PHE A 241 -1.91 -14.52 15.91
C PHE A 241 -1.43 -15.08 14.56
N ASN A 242 -1.43 -14.24 13.53
CA ASN A 242 -1.04 -14.55 12.16
C ASN A 242 0.43 -14.19 11.93
N TYR A 243 1.33 -15.14 12.14
CA TYR A 243 2.78 -14.92 12.10
C TYR A 243 3.32 -14.62 10.69
N GLY A 244 2.65 -15.13 9.66
CA GLY A 244 3.00 -15.01 8.25
C GLY A 244 2.52 -13.72 7.60
N VAL A 245 1.57 -12.99 8.18
CA VAL A 245 1.09 -11.72 7.62
C VAL A 245 2.26 -10.73 7.49
N PRO A 246 2.54 -10.21 6.27
CA PRO A 246 3.63 -9.26 6.07
C PRO A 246 3.43 -7.95 6.84
N VAL A 247 4.52 -7.27 7.13
CA VAL A 247 4.52 -5.90 7.66
C VAL A 247 4.91 -4.91 6.56
N PHE A 248 4.14 -3.83 6.42
CA PHE A 248 4.31 -2.89 5.32
C PHE A 248 5.12 -1.66 5.73
N PRO A 249 6.24 -1.33 5.05
CA PRO A 249 7.07 -0.17 5.37
C PRO A 249 6.57 1.12 4.70
N ASN A 250 7.12 2.26 5.13
CA ASN A 250 6.76 3.58 4.58
C ASN A 250 7.05 3.73 3.07
N PHE A 251 8.14 3.14 2.61
CA PHE A 251 8.60 3.26 1.22
C PHE A 251 9.08 1.90 0.72
N THR A 252 8.79 1.58 -0.55
CA THR A 252 9.04 0.23 -1.08
C THR A 252 9.73 0.27 -2.43
N PHE A 253 10.92 -0.33 -2.51
CA PHE A 253 11.40 -0.99 -3.73
C PHE A 253 11.07 -2.47 -3.61
N PHE A 254 10.55 -3.07 -4.67
CA PHE A 254 10.18 -4.48 -4.67
C PHE A 254 10.40 -5.09 -6.05
N ASP A 255 10.65 -6.39 -6.05
CA ASP A 255 10.72 -7.17 -7.27
C ASP A 255 9.32 -7.67 -7.63
N ALA A 256 9.15 -8.20 -8.85
CA ALA A 256 7.86 -8.73 -9.29
C ALA A 256 7.29 -9.72 -8.24
N PRO A 257 6.03 -9.56 -7.80
CA PRO A 257 5.41 -10.46 -6.83
C PRO A 257 5.42 -11.90 -7.34
N LEU A 258 5.69 -12.85 -6.44
CA LEU A 258 5.70 -14.29 -6.74
C LEU A 258 4.82 -15.03 -5.73
N PRO A 259 4.24 -16.20 -6.07
CA PRO A 259 3.48 -17.01 -5.11
C PRO A 259 4.27 -17.21 -3.81
N ASP A 260 3.64 -16.94 -2.66
CA ASP A 260 4.34 -16.91 -1.38
C ASP A 260 5.03 -18.26 -1.09
N PRO A 261 6.37 -18.31 -0.99
CA PRO A 261 7.11 -19.57 -0.85
C PRO A 261 7.14 -20.10 0.60
N ARG A 262 6.67 -19.33 1.58
CA ARG A 262 6.80 -19.69 3.00
C ARG A 262 5.88 -20.85 3.36
N VAL A 263 6.44 -21.84 4.05
CA VAL A 263 5.70 -22.99 4.58
C VAL A 263 4.92 -22.56 5.83
N GLY A 264 3.71 -23.11 6.03
CA GLY A 264 2.91 -22.88 7.24
C GLY A 264 2.00 -21.65 7.20
N ILE A 265 2.00 -20.87 6.11
CA ILE A 265 1.12 -19.69 5.98
C ILE A 265 -0.37 -20.05 5.86
N VAL A 266 -0.70 -21.29 5.50
CA VAL A 266 -2.09 -21.72 5.28
C VAL A 266 -2.95 -21.50 6.53
N ARG A 267 -2.42 -21.84 7.71
CA ARG A 267 -3.08 -21.58 9.00
C ARG A 267 -3.41 -20.10 9.18
N ASP A 268 -2.46 -19.23 8.83
CA ASP A 268 -2.63 -17.78 9.00
C ASP A 268 -3.64 -17.20 7.99
N LEU A 269 -3.80 -17.86 6.84
CA LEU A 269 -4.78 -17.49 5.81
C LEU A 269 -6.22 -17.88 6.19
N GLU A 270 -6.43 -18.85 7.09
CA GLU A 270 -7.77 -19.26 7.55
C GLU A 270 -8.52 -18.12 8.25
N LYS A 271 -7.78 -17.19 8.86
CA LYS A 271 -8.33 -16.10 9.68
C LYS A 271 -7.60 -14.80 9.41
N ILE A 272 -7.92 -14.19 8.29
CA ILE A 272 -7.42 -12.87 7.91
C ILE A 272 -8.40 -11.80 8.37
N GLY A 273 -7.90 -10.87 9.19
CA GLY A 273 -8.68 -9.72 9.65
C GLY A 273 -8.95 -8.76 8.50
N GLY A 274 -10.18 -8.27 8.39
CA GLY A 274 -10.51 -7.15 7.50
C GLY A 274 -9.84 -5.86 7.95
N THR A 275 -10.25 -4.73 7.38
CA THR A 275 -9.98 -3.42 8.00
C THR A 275 -11.23 -2.98 8.75
N VAL A 276 -11.31 -1.71 9.14
CA VAL A 276 -12.60 -1.07 9.51
C VAL A 276 -13.63 -1.20 8.37
N TYR A 277 -13.18 -1.51 7.14
CA TYR A 277 -13.96 -1.58 5.92
C TYR A 277 -13.84 -2.96 5.24
N ASP A 278 -14.87 -3.32 4.47
CA ASP A 278 -14.87 -4.54 3.65
C ASP A 278 -13.86 -4.37 2.48
N PRO A 279 -12.93 -5.31 2.26
CA PRO A 279 -11.95 -5.22 1.18
C PRO A 279 -12.56 -5.06 -0.24
N ARG A 280 -13.83 -5.45 -0.42
CA ARG A 280 -14.57 -5.31 -1.68
C ARG A 280 -15.10 -3.90 -1.96
N GLU A 281 -15.13 -3.01 -0.97
CA GLU A 281 -15.60 -1.62 -1.14
C GLU A 281 -14.76 -0.85 -2.16
N GLY A 282 -13.43 -1.02 -2.14
CA GLY A 282 -12.52 -0.37 -3.09
C GLY A 282 -12.85 -0.73 -4.55
N PRO A 283 -12.82 -2.03 -4.92
CA PRO A 283 -13.22 -2.49 -6.24
C PRO A 283 -14.62 -2.02 -6.67
N LEU A 284 -15.60 -2.05 -5.75
CA LEU A 284 -16.96 -1.59 -6.02
C LEU A 284 -17.00 -0.09 -6.33
N GLY A 285 -16.35 0.74 -5.50
CA GLY A 285 -16.31 2.18 -5.71
C GLY A 285 -15.51 2.57 -6.95
N TRP A 286 -14.48 1.81 -7.34
CA TRP A 286 -13.82 1.97 -8.64
C TRP A 286 -14.77 1.69 -9.80
N ARG A 287 -15.54 0.59 -9.76
CA ARG A 287 -16.56 0.30 -10.79
C ARG A 287 -17.61 1.40 -10.88
N LYS A 288 -18.01 1.98 -9.75
CA LYS A 288 -18.93 3.12 -9.71
C LYS A 288 -18.31 4.37 -10.34
N LEU A 289 -17.06 4.71 -9.99
CA LEU A 289 -16.34 5.83 -10.58
C LEU A 289 -16.24 5.71 -12.11
N LEU A 290 -15.94 4.51 -12.62
CA LEU A 290 -15.92 4.26 -14.06
C LEU A 290 -17.27 4.56 -14.71
N ARG A 291 -18.37 4.05 -14.14
CA ARG A 291 -19.73 4.31 -14.66
C ARG A 291 -20.10 5.78 -14.62
N ASP A 292 -19.80 6.47 -13.52
CA ASP A 292 -20.04 7.91 -13.36
C ASP A 292 -19.22 8.73 -14.37
N ALA A 293 -18.01 8.26 -14.71
CA ALA A 293 -17.18 8.81 -15.78
C ALA A 293 -17.59 8.39 -17.20
N GLY A 294 -18.64 7.58 -17.37
CA GLY A 294 -19.10 7.10 -18.68
C GLY A 294 -18.28 5.95 -19.28
N VAL A 295 -17.46 5.28 -18.47
CA VAL A 295 -16.69 4.08 -18.86
C VAL A 295 -17.41 2.83 -18.33
N ARG A 296 -17.71 1.89 -19.21
CA ARG A 296 -18.28 0.60 -18.80
C ARG A 296 -17.19 -0.28 -18.18
N PRO A 297 -17.36 -0.76 -16.93
CA PRO A 297 -16.37 -1.64 -16.31
C PRO A 297 -16.10 -2.92 -17.11
N GLU A 298 -17.10 -3.42 -17.84
CA GLU A 298 -16.99 -4.63 -18.65
C GLU A 298 -16.04 -4.43 -19.84
N ASP A 299 -16.00 -3.22 -20.41
CA ASP A 299 -15.10 -2.87 -21.52
C ASP A 299 -13.64 -2.79 -21.06
N VAL A 300 -13.42 -2.53 -19.77
CA VAL A 300 -12.08 -2.51 -19.15
C VAL A 300 -11.59 -3.92 -18.86
N ALA A 301 -12.50 -4.85 -18.51
CA ALA A 301 -12.19 -6.23 -18.17
C ALA A 301 -12.02 -7.15 -19.40
N ASN A 302 -12.77 -6.91 -20.48
CA ASN A 302 -12.77 -7.76 -21.68
C ASN A 302 -11.84 -7.25 -22.80
N ARG A 303 -10.63 -6.77 -22.45
CA ARG A 303 -9.65 -6.31 -23.46
C ARG A 303 -9.09 -7.51 -24.22
N GLY A 304 -9.74 -7.88 -25.33
CA GLY A 304 -9.40 -9.02 -26.19
C GLY A 304 -7.92 -9.45 -26.14
N GLN A 305 -7.70 -10.67 -25.64
CA GLN A 305 -6.55 -11.57 -25.84
C GLN A 305 -5.10 -11.08 -25.60
N SER A 306 -4.80 -9.85 -25.17
CA SER A 306 -3.38 -9.50 -24.95
C SER A 306 -3.01 -8.75 -23.66
N ARG A 307 -3.91 -8.04 -22.97
CA ARG A 307 -3.58 -7.40 -21.67
C ARG A 307 -4.82 -7.19 -20.81
N ASP A 308 -5.23 -8.22 -20.08
CA ASP A 308 -6.20 -8.05 -19.00
C ASP A 308 -5.59 -7.15 -17.93
N LEU A 309 -6.39 -6.20 -17.43
CA LEU A 309 -6.01 -5.35 -16.31
C LEU A 309 -5.85 -6.23 -15.07
N ASP A 310 -4.65 -6.26 -14.48
CA ASP A 310 -4.39 -7.00 -13.23
C ASP A 310 -4.98 -6.25 -12.03
N VAL A 311 -6.12 -6.72 -11.53
CA VAL A 311 -6.81 -6.13 -10.39
C VAL A 311 -6.61 -6.99 -9.15
N ARG A 312 -6.02 -6.43 -8.09
CA ARG A 312 -5.65 -7.19 -6.87
C ARG A 312 -5.98 -6.44 -5.59
N ILE A 313 -6.09 -7.17 -4.48
CA ILE A 313 -6.12 -6.60 -3.12
C ILE A 313 -4.73 -6.74 -2.51
N MET A 314 -4.15 -5.60 -2.13
CA MET A 314 -2.87 -5.53 -1.43
C MET A 314 -3.08 -5.60 0.07
N TYR A 315 -2.55 -6.63 0.72
CA TYR A 315 -2.77 -6.91 2.15
C TYR A 315 -1.48 -6.99 2.95
N ALA A 316 -1.42 -6.29 4.08
CA ALA A 316 -0.31 -6.33 5.04
C ALA A 316 -0.71 -5.68 6.37
N SER A 317 0.02 -5.97 7.45
CA SER A 317 -0.10 -5.20 8.71
C SER A 317 0.50 -3.80 8.51
N SER A 318 -0.31 -2.76 8.70
CA SER A 318 0.17 -1.37 8.57
C SER A 318 0.79 -0.88 9.87
N GLU A 319 2.10 -0.64 9.82
CA GLU A 319 2.88 0.15 10.78
C GLU A 319 3.79 1.12 9.99
N GLU A 320 3.23 1.71 8.91
CA GLU A 320 3.95 2.49 7.90
C GLU A 320 4.79 3.62 8.47
N GLY A 321 4.27 4.33 9.48
CA GLY A 321 5.00 5.41 10.14
C GLY A 321 6.23 4.94 10.92
N SER A 322 6.23 3.67 11.33
CA SER A 322 7.18 3.09 12.28
C SER A 322 8.29 2.29 11.62
N ILE A 323 8.07 1.75 10.41
CA ILE A 323 9.01 0.86 9.73
C ILE A 323 9.73 1.57 8.59
N ARG A 324 10.98 1.96 8.85
CA ARG A 324 11.86 2.58 7.85
C ARG A 324 13.05 1.70 7.53
N THR A 325 13.58 0.96 8.49
CA THR A 325 14.70 0.03 8.30
C THR A 325 14.31 -1.41 8.66
N ARG A 326 15.22 -2.35 8.41
CA ARG A 326 15.06 -3.75 8.84
C ARG A 326 15.01 -3.86 10.36
N GLU A 327 15.78 -3.05 11.07
CA GLU A 327 15.81 -2.98 12.53
C GLU A 327 14.51 -2.42 13.09
N ASP A 328 13.92 -1.41 12.43
CA ASP A 328 12.60 -0.91 12.79
C ASP A 328 11.53 -2.00 12.64
N ALA A 329 11.57 -2.76 11.54
CA ALA A 329 10.66 -3.89 11.33
C ALA A 329 10.83 -4.95 12.42
N ALA A 330 12.07 -5.31 12.76
CA ALA A 330 12.36 -6.25 13.85
C ALA A 330 11.81 -5.73 15.19
N ARG A 331 12.02 -4.45 15.51
CA ARG A 331 11.48 -3.81 16.72
C ARG A 331 9.96 -3.88 16.76
N VAL A 332 9.28 -3.51 15.68
CA VAL A 332 7.81 -3.56 15.57
C VAL A 332 7.29 -4.98 15.78
N LEU A 333 7.92 -5.99 15.19
CA LEU A 333 7.54 -7.39 15.36
C LEU A 333 7.67 -7.84 16.83
N HIS A 334 8.74 -7.44 17.52
CA HIS A 334 8.90 -7.73 18.95
C HIS A 334 7.85 -7.01 19.81
N GLU A 335 7.55 -5.75 19.53
CA GLU A 335 6.52 -4.99 20.24
C GLU A 335 5.11 -5.55 20.02
N GLU A 336 4.79 -6.03 18.81
CA GLU A 336 3.53 -6.74 18.53
C GLU A 336 3.43 -8.07 19.30
N ASP A 337 4.49 -8.88 19.29
CA ASP A 337 4.55 -10.15 20.04
C ASP A 337 4.39 -9.92 21.54
N PHE A 338 5.10 -8.93 22.10
CA PHE A 338 4.97 -8.57 23.52
C PHE A 338 3.56 -8.10 23.88
N ARG A 339 2.94 -7.26 23.03
CA ARG A 339 1.56 -6.80 23.22
C ARG A 339 0.58 -7.97 23.17
N TRP A 340 0.79 -8.92 22.26
CA TRP A 340 -0.02 -10.13 22.17
C TRP A 340 0.10 -11.01 23.41
N LEU A 341 1.32 -11.28 23.87
CA LEU A 341 1.57 -12.07 25.07
C LEU A 341 1.03 -11.39 26.33
N GLY A 342 1.22 -10.07 26.46
CA GLY A 342 0.67 -9.30 27.57
C GLY A 342 -0.86 -9.36 27.60
N LEU A 343 -1.51 -9.30 26.44
CA LEU A 343 -2.96 -9.46 26.34
C LEU A 343 -3.40 -10.89 26.74
N GLN A 344 -2.66 -11.91 26.30
CA GLN A 344 -2.92 -13.29 26.71
C GLN A 344 -2.79 -13.46 28.24
N TRP A 345 -1.72 -12.95 28.85
CA TRP A 345 -1.53 -12.99 30.30
C TRP A 345 -2.65 -12.29 31.06
N TRP A 346 -3.10 -11.13 30.56
CA TRP A 346 -4.24 -10.41 31.11
C TRP A 346 -5.52 -11.26 31.08
N PHE A 347 -5.79 -11.99 29.99
CA PHE A 347 -6.95 -12.90 29.91
C PHE A 347 -6.86 -14.11 30.86
N HIS A 348 -5.66 -14.61 31.12
CA HIS A 348 -5.41 -15.69 32.08
C HIS A 348 -5.23 -15.17 33.52
N GLY A 349 -5.32 -13.84 33.70
CA GLY A 349 -5.11 -13.08 34.94
C GLY A 349 -3.86 -13.50 35.70
N TRP A 350 -2.79 -13.70 34.94
CA TRP A 350 -1.43 -13.64 35.47
C TRP A 350 -1.09 -12.18 35.70
N ASP A 351 -0.54 -11.85 36.87
CA ASP A 351 -0.24 -10.49 37.27
C ASP A 351 0.59 -9.78 36.19
N THR A 352 0.06 -8.69 35.64
CA THR A 352 0.92 -7.71 34.97
C THR A 352 1.91 -7.20 36.03
N PRO A 353 3.23 -7.20 35.77
CA PRO A 353 4.15 -6.52 36.68
C PRO A 353 3.85 -5.02 36.60
N ALA A 354 3.01 -4.54 37.52
CA ALA A 354 2.75 -3.13 37.68
C ALA A 354 4.03 -2.47 38.18
N ALA A 355 4.58 -1.56 37.37
CA ALA A 355 5.58 -0.61 37.85
C ALA A 355 4.91 0.25 38.93
N GLY A 356 5.13 -0.09 40.20
CA GLY A 356 4.63 0.72 41.33
C GLY A 356 4.01 -0.03 42.51
N GLY A 357 4.07 -1.36 42.60
CA GLY A 357 3.86 -2.07 43.87
C GLY A 357 2.51 -1.85 44.57
N ARG A 358 1.45 -1.44 43.84
CA ARG A 358 0.09 -1.50 44.35
C ARG A 358 -0.57 -2.75 43.81
N ALA A 359 -0.62 -3.76 44.66
CA ALA A 359 -1.44 -4.94 44.51
C ALA A 359 -2.91 -4.56 44.27
N GLY A 360 -3.59 -5.31 43.38
CA GLY A 360 -5.04 -5.29 43.24
C GLY A 360 -5.55 -4.45 42.07
N GLY A 361 -5.44 -4.98 40.84
CA GLY A 361 -6.43 -4.64 39.82
C GLY A 361 -7.74 -5.35 40.18
N GLU A 362 -8.80 -4.60 40.44
CA GLU A 362 -10.14 -5.12 40.74
C GLU A 362 -10.72 -5.90 39.56
N ARG A 363 -10.34 -7.18 39.43
CA ARG A 363 -11.14 -8.35 38.98
C ARG A 363 -10.18 -9.52 38.73
N PRO A 364 -10.35 -10.68 39.40
CA PRO A 364 -9.56 -11.86 39.10
C PRO A 364 -9.91 -12.43 37.72
N ALA A 365 -8.92 -13.10 37.12
CA ALA A 365 -9.02 -13.89 35.91
C ALA A 365 -10.29 -14.76 35.86
N GLY A 366 -10.96 -14.82 34.71
CA GLY A 366 -11.95 -15.87 34.42
C GLY A 366 -13.42 -15.52 34.63
N CYS A 367 -13.76 -14.30 35.06
CA CYS A 367 -15.15 -13.85 35.18
C CYS A 367 -15.58 -12.97 33.99
N PHE A 368 -15.48 -13.48 32.76
CA PHE A 368 -16.07 -12.82 31.59
C PHE A 368 -17.48 -13.36 31.35
N SER A 369 -18.43 -12.98 32.20
CA SER A 369 -19.82 -12.84 31.78
C SER A 369 -20.01 -11.37 31.41
N THR A 370 -20.15 -11.06 30.12
CA THR A 370 -20.73 -9.76 29.76
C THR A 370 -22.16 -9.69 30.33
N ALA A 371 -22.73 -8.50 30.49
CA ALA A 371 -24.15 -8.36 30.87
C ALA A 371 -25.12 -9.08 29.90
N SER A 372 -24.63 -9.50 28.73
CA SER A 372 -25.33 -10.33 27.74
C SER A 372 -25.12 -11.85 27.88
N GLY A 373 -24.41 -12.33 28.90
CA GLY A 373 -24.16 -13.76 29.12
C GLY A 373 -23.13 -14.40 28.18
N LEU A 374 -22.39 -13.61 27.39
CA LEU A 374 -21.33 -14.13 26.50
C LEU A 374 -20.09 -14.46 27.33
N GLN A 375 -19.77 -15.75 27.43
CA GLN A 375 -18.46 -16.22 27.87
C GLN A 375 -17.51 -16.20 26.67
N ALA A 376 -16.57 -15.25 26.66
CA ALA A 376 -15.47 -15.29 25.71
C ALA A 376 -14.64 -16.55 26.01
N LYS A 377 -14.50 -17.45 25.02
CA LYS A 377 -13.59 -18.60 25.13
C LYS A 377 -12.20 -18.05 25.48
N ARG A 378 -11.54 -18.62 26.49
CA ARG A 378 -10.19 -18.20 26.87
C ARG A 378 -9.27 -18.33 25.65
N PRO A 379 -8.43 -17.32 25.39
CA PRO A 379 -7.30 -17.45 24.47
C PRO A 379 -6.52 -18.73 24.68
N GLU A 380 -6.36 -19.52 23.62
CA GLU A 380 -5.40 -20.62 23.61
C GLU A 380 -4.02 -20.04 23.25
N PHE A 381 -2.99 -20.47 23.99
CA PHE A 381 -1.61 -20.13 23.65
C PHE A 381 -1.14 -21.04 22.53
N ASP A 382 -0.47 -20.45 21.54
CA ASP A 382 0.30 -21.24 20.58
C ASP A 382 1.47 -21.91 21.32
N GLY A 383 1.46 -23.24 21.35
CA GLY A 383 2.49 -24.04 22.00
C GLY A 383 3.85 -23.90 21.30
N PRO A 384 4.94 -24.39 21.93
CA PRO A 384 6.29 -24.29 21.39
C PRO A 384 6.43 -24.94 20.01
N GLU A 385 5.70 -26.03 19.75
CA GLU A 385 5.65 -26.69 18.43
C GLU A 385 5.09 -25.77 17.34
N VAL A 386 4.02 -25.05 17.67
CA VAL A 386 3.36 -24.10 16.77
C VAL A 386 4.26 -22.91 16.47
N LEU A 387 4.97 -22.39 17.49
CA LEU A 387 5.92 -21.29 17.34
C LEU A 387 7.18 -21.70 16.56
N ALA A 388 7.61 -22.97 16.69
CA ALA A 388 8.74 -23.52 15.96
C ALA A 388 8.41 -23.74 14.47
N ALA A 389 7.16 -24.11 14.16
CA ALA A 389 6.65 -24.26 12.80
C ALA A 389 6.13 -22.96 12.17
N ALA A 390 6.06 -21.86 12.95
CA ALA A 390 5.49 -20.61 12.49
C ALA A 390 6.31 -20.00 11.33
N PRO A 391 5.65 -19.50 10.28
CA PRO A 391 6.33 -18.85 9.18
C PRO A 391 7.07 -17.59 9.65
N ARG A 392 8.23 -17.34 9.03
CA ARG A 392 8.95 -16.09 9.19
C ARG A 392 8.13 -14.93 8.64
N PRO A 393 7.92 -13.83 9.38
CA PRO A 393 7.26 -12.64 8.87
C PRO A 393 8.04 -12.04 7.70
N ALA A 394 7.35 -11.46 6.73
CA ALA A 394 7.98 -10.77 5.61
C ALA A 394 7.80 -9.27 5.75
N LEU A 395 8.80 -8.51 5.33
CA LEU A 395 8.66 -7.09 5.05
C LEU A 395 8.19 -6.94 3.60
N GLY A 396 7.00 -6.39 3.44
CA GLY A 396 6.34 -6.25 2.15
C GLY A 396 4.84 -6.41 2.27
N PHE A 397 4.22 -7.06 1.27
CA PHE A 397 2.78 -7.22 1.21
C PHE A 397 2.36 -8.43 0.39
N TRP A 398 1.18 -8.94 0.70
CA TRP A 398 0.48 -9.92 -0.11
C TRP A 398 -0.36 -9.25 -1.18
N LEU A 399 -0.50 -9.91 -2.33
CA LEU A 399 -1.47 -9.60 -3.36
C LEU A 399 -2.41 -10.79 -3.50
N PHE A 400 -3.70 -10.51 -3.37
CA PHE A 400 -4.77 -11.48 -3.57
C PHE A 400 -5.57 -11.12 -4.83
N PRO A 401 -6.06 -12.11 -5.60
CA PRO A 401 -7.14 -11.86 -6.53
C PRO A 401 -8.35 -11.31 -5.77
N VAL A 402 -9.12 -10.44 -6.41
CA VAL A 402 -10.26 -9.78 -5.76
C VAL A 402 -11.33 -10.79 -5.34
N GLU A 403 -11.48 -11.86 -6.11
CA GLU A 403 -12.41 -12.96 -5.92
C GLU A 403 -12.14 -13.75 -4.63
N ALA A 404 -10.92 -13.66 -4.08
CA ALA A 404 -10.58 -14.28 -2.80
C ALA A 404 -11.43 -13.75 -1.63
N PHE A 405 -11.97 -12.54 -1.77
CA PHE A 405 -12.86 -11.92 -0.80
C PHE A 405 -14.34 -12.13 -1.16
N GLY A 406 -14.63 -13.03 -2.09
CA GLY A 406 -15.97 -13.34 -2.58
C GLY A 406 -16.43 -12.41 -3.70
N GLY A 407 -17.65 -12.64 -4.19
CA GLY A 407 -18.24 -11.84 -5.26
C GLY A 407 -18.39 -10.36 -4.89
N ILE A 408 -18.07 -9.48 -5.85
CA ILE A 408 -18.44 -8.06 -5.78
C ILE A 408 -19.85 -7.93 -6.37
N PRO A 409 -20.83 -7.47 -5.58
CA PRO A 409 -22.20 -7.33 -6.05
C PRO A 409 -22.35 -6.26 -7.13
N GLY A 410 -23.50 -6.26 -7.79
CA GLY A 410 -23.86 -5.26 -8.78
C GLY A 410 -23.91 -3.86 -8.18
N VAL A 411 -23.58 -2.84 -8.97
CA VAL A 411 -23.62 -1.42 -8.54
C VAL A 411 -25.03 -0.96 -8.16
N GLU A 412 -26.06 -1.71 -8.59
CA GLU A 412 -27.49 -1.44 -8.37
C GLU A 412 -28.07 -2.17 -7.15
N GLU A 413 -27.35 -3.13 -6.56
CA GLU A 413 -27.80 -3.79 -5.33
C GLU A 413 -27.53 -2.88 -4.12
N GLU A 414 -28.57 -2.63 -3.30
CA GLU A 414 -28.48 -1.78 -2.11
C GLU A 414 -27.26 -2.16 -1.24
N THR A 415 -26.28 -1.25 -1.20
CA THR A 415 -24.98 -1.41 -0.54
C THR A 415 -25.10 -1.65 0.98
N SER A 416 -26.25 -1.32 1.58
CA SER A 416 -26.47 -1.29 3.03
C SER A 416 -26.77 -2.66 3.66
N SER A 417 -27.28 -3.64 2.91
CA SER A 417 -27.79 -4.91 3.47
C SER A 417 -26.72 -6.02 3.60
N TRP A 418 -25.74 -6.04 2.70
CA TRP A 418 -24.78 -7.15 2.56
C TRP A 418 -23.34 -6.79 2.98
N LEU A 419 -23.01 -5.51 3.18
CA LEU A 419 -21.82 -5.07 3.93
C LEU A 419 -21.97 -5.38 5.44
N LYS A 420 -22.59 -6.52 5.78
CA LYS A 420 -22.49 -7.14 7.10
C LYS A 420 -21.02 -7.47 7.27
N VAL A 421 -20.31 -6.57 7.94
CA VAL A 421 -18.85 -6.56 8.06
C VAL A 421 -18.38 -7.94 8.46
N LYS A 422 -17.92 -8.72 7.46
CA LYS A 422 -17.23 -9.97 7.73
C LYS A 422 -15.84 -9.53 8.14
N TRP A 423 -15.66 -9.40 9.45
CA TRP A 423 -14.39 -8.98 10.01
C TRP A 423 -13.28 -9.99 9.73
N ILE A 424 -13.61 -11.23 9.35
CA ILE A 424 -12.64 -12.33 9.27
C ILE A 424 -12.87 -13.16 8.02
N TRP A 425 -11.82 -13.34 7.24
CA TRP A 425 -11.81 -13.99 5.95
C TRP A 425 -10.98 -15.26 6.01
N ASP A 426 -11.53 -16.34 5.46
CA ASP A 426 -10.77 -17.54 5.17
C ASP A 426 -10.27 -17.42 3.73
N LEU A 427 -8.99 -17.10 3.60
CA LEU A 427 -8.27 -16.97 2.34
C LEU A 427 -7.39 -18.19 2.08
N SER A 428 -7.48 -19.25 2.90
CA SER A 428 -6.69 -20.48 2.72
C SER A 428 -6.87 -21.15 1.34
N PRO A 429 -8.00 -21.03 0.63
CA PRO A 429 -8.12 -21.55 -0.75
C PRO A 429 -7.32 -20.75 -1.78
N HIS A 430 -6.88 -19.54 -1.44
CA HIS A 430 -6.21 -18.61 -2.35
C HIS A 430 -4.78 -18.35 -1.88
N ARG A 431 -3.80 -18.95 -2.56
CA ARG A 431 -2.39 -18.66 -2.28
C ARG A 431 -2.05 -17.23 -2.73
N PRO A 432 -1.61 -16.32 -1.85
CA PRO A 432 -1.23 -14.98 -2.25
C PRO A 432 0.10 -14.97 -3.01
N GLU A 433 0.28 -13.93 -3.81
CA GLU A 433 1.60 -13.52 -4.26
C GLU A 433 2.23 -12.62 -3.19
N LEU A 434 3.50 -12.85 -2.85
CA LEU A 434 4.26 -12.08 -1.89
C LEU A 434 5.21 -11.14 -2.65
N ALA A 435 5.03 -9.84 -2.44
CA ALA A 435 5.99 -8.82 -2.84
C ALA A 435 6.95 -8.57 -1.68
N LEU A 436 8.23 -8.89 -1.87
CA LEU A 436 9.26 -8.60 -0.89
C LEU A 436 9.82 -7.21 -1.11
N VAL A 437 9.86 -6.44 -0.03
CA VAL A 437 10.40 -5.09 -0.05
C VAL A 437 11.85 -5.10 0.43
N ASP A 438 12.65 -4.27 -0.22
CA ASP A 438 13.99 -3.92 0.20
C ASP A 438 13.95 -2.60 0.99
N VAL A 439 14.31 -2.67 2.27
CA VAL A 439 14.63 -1.49 3.09
C VAL A 439 16.13 -1.49 3.34
N CYS A 440 16.81 -0.51 2.75
CA CYS A 440 18.23 -0.28 2.98
C CYS A 440 18.53 0.24 4.39
#